data_AF-A0A962JGR7-F1
#
_entry.id   AF-A0A962JGR7-F1
#
_cell.length_a   1.000
_cell.length_b   1.000
_cell.length_c   1.000
_cell.angle_alpha   90.00
_cell.angle_beta   90.00
_cell.angle_gamma   90.00
#
_symmetry.space_group_name_H-M   'P 1'
#
loop_
_entity.id
_entity.type
_entity.pdbx_description
1 polymer ?
#
loop_
_entity_poly.entity_id
_entity_poly.type
_entity_poly.pdbx_seq_one_letter_code
_entity_poly.pdbx_strand_id
1 'polypeptide(L)'
;MKTKSSLLQSLERLGLYLRTLLFDLNFQHYISLQIIPLCYLLVLISTAGGLAFLVVSQFMQNVWLGLFYLCLSPMIFLIWVSICRVVLELLIVVFRITAQLDHVSSMNDSLGEVTALTRPLSRLFQSKPVRPPRTSREHTPPPTNHRR
;
A
#
# COMPACT_ATOMS: atom_id res chain seq x y z
N MET A 1 -38.66 -22.41 -18.90
CA MET A 1 -37.38 -23.15 -18.77
C MET A 1 -36.13 -22.37 -19.23
N LYS A 2 -36.21 -21.38 -20.13
CA LYS A 2 -35.04 -20.66 -20.71
C LYS A 2 -34.26 -19.76 -19.73
N THR A 3 -34.90 -19.25 -18.67
CA THR A 3 -34.30 -18.27 -17.74
C THR A 3 -33.35 -18.92 -16.72
N LYS A 4 -33.59 -20.18 -16.34
CA LYS A 4 -32.69 -20.89 -15.39
C LYS A 4 -31.33 -21.20 -16.02
N SER A 5 -31.28 -21.53 -17.32
CA SER A 5 -30.02 -21.86 -17.99
C SER A 5 -29.14 -20.64 -18.28
N SER A 6 -29.72 -19.48 -18.58
CA SER A 6 -28.95 -18.25 -18.81
C SER A 6 -28.31 -17.73 -17.52
N LEU A 7 -29.02 -17.81 -16.39
CA LEU A 7 -28.49 -17.41 -15.09
C LEU A 7 -27.37 -18.33 -14.62
N LEU A 8 -27.50 -19.64 -14.84
CA LEU A 8 -26.45 -20.61 -14.52
C LEU A 8 -25.21 -20.43 -15.40
N GLN A 9 -25.38 -20.15 -16.70
CA GLN A 9 -24.24 -19.83 -17.58
C GLN A 9 -23.52 -18.53 -17.18
N SER A 10 -24.25 -17.50 -16.76
CA SER A 10 -23.64 -16.27 -16.25
C SER A 10 -22.89 -16.52 -14.94
N LEU A 11 -23.44 -17.36 -14.06
CA LEU A 11 -22.81 -17.78 -12.80
C LEU A 11 -21.55 -18.61 -13.02
N GLU A 12 -21.55 -19.56 -13.96
CA GLU A 12 -20.36 -20.35 -14.30
C GLU A 12 -19.28 -19.50 -14.96
N ARG A 13 -19.67 -18.57 -15.84
CA ARG A 13 -18.72 -17.62 -16.45
C ARG A 13 -18.10 -16.73 -15.38
N LEU A 14 -18.91 -16.16 -14.49
CA LEU A 14 -18.41 -15.38 -13.36
C LEU A 14 -17.49 -16.21 -12.45
N GLY A 15 -17.85 -17.46 -12.17
CA GLY A 15 -17.02 -18.38 -11.38
C GLY A 15 -15.68 -18.71 -12.05
N LEU A 16 -15.66 -18.91 -13.37
CA LEU A 16 -14.42 -19.14 -14.12
C LEU A 16 -13.53 -17.89 -14.17
N TYR A 17 -14.12 -16.71 -14.35
CA TYR A 17 -13.42 -15.42 -14.31
C TYR A 17 -12.85 -15.13 -12.91
N LEU A 18 -13.65 -15.37 -11.86
CA LEU A 18 -13.20 -15.26 -10.47
C LEU A 18 -12.07 -16.25 -10.19
N ARG A 19 -12.16 -17.49 -10.66
CA ARG A 19 -11.10 -18.50 -10.49
C ARG A 19 -9.80 -18.09 -11.17
N THR A 20 -9.86 -17.57 -12.40
CA THR A 20 -8.64 -17.14 -13.11
C THR A 20 -8.02 -15.89 -12.48
N LEU A 21 -8.84 -14.96 -11.99
CA LEU A 21 -8.35 -13.74 -11.30
C LEU A 21 -7.87 -14.00 -9.86
N LEU A 22 -8.49 -14.93 -9.12
CA LEU A 22 -8.05 -15.31 -7.76
C LEU A 22 -6.78 -16.15 -7.75
N PHE A 23 -6.56 -16.95 -8.80
CA PHE A 23 -5.40 -17.85 -8.89
C PHE A 23 -4.26 -17.31 -9.75
N ASP A 24 -4.36 -16.08 -10.27
CA ASP A 24 -3.19 -15.39 -10.83
C ASP A 24 -2.43 -14.69 -9.69
N LEU A 25 -1.62 -15.48 -8.99
CA LEU A 25 -0.72 -15.04 -7.91
C LEU A 25 0.57 -14.40 -8.45
N ASN A 26 0.55 -13.80 -9.65
CA ASN A 26 1.72 -13.17 -10.24
C ASN A 26 1.89 -11.73 -9.71
N PHE A 27 2.48 -11.64 -8.52
CA PHE A 27 2.89 -10.39 -7.87
C PHE A 27 4.08 -9.73 -8.60
N GLN A 28 3.85 -9.09 -9.74
CA GLN A 28 4.92 -8.37 -10.44
C GLN A 28 4.66 -6.90 -10.79
N HIS A 29 3.44 -6.37 -10.72
CA HIS A 29 3.26 -4.93 -10.96
C HIS A 29 1.91 -4.39 -10.47
N TYR A 30 1.90 -3.37 -9.58
CA TYR A 30 0.80 -2.43 -9.27
C TYR A 30 -0.67 -2.92 -9.17
N ILE A 31 -0.93 -4.22 -9.05
CA ILE A 31 -2.29 -4.82 -8.99
C ILE A 31 -2.88 -4.79 -7.56
N SER A 32 -2.10 -4.43 -6.54
CA SER A 32 -2.53 -4.53 -5.13
C SER A 32 -3.77 -3.73 -4.75
N LEU A 33 -4.12 -2.62 -5.44
CA LEU A 33 -5.35 -1.87 -5.14
C LEU A 33 -6.61 -2.48 -5.79
N GLN A 34 -6.47 -3.22 -6.89
CA GLN A 34 -7.61 -3.71 -7.68
C GLN A 34 -8.19 -5.03 -7.13
N ILE A 35 -7.37 -5.81 -6.43
CA ILE A 35 -7.80 -7.08 -5.78
C ILE A 35 -8.70 -6.82 -4.56
N ILE A 36 -8.58 -5.66 -3.92
CA ILE A 36 -9.26 -5.34 -2.66
C ILE A 36 -10.80 -5.32 -2.80
N PRO A 37 -11.43 -4.61 -3.76
CA PRO A 37 -12.87 -4.66 -3.95
C PRO A 37 -13.37 -6.05 -4.34
N LEU A 38 -12.54 -6.85 -5.04
CA LEU A 38 -12.87 -8.22 -5.42
C LEU A 38 -12.84 -9.16 -4.20
N CYS A 39 -11.87 -8.99 -3.31
CA CYS A 39 -11.80 -9.68 -2.02
C CYS A 39 -13.00 -9.34 -1.11
N TYR A 40 -13.39 -8.06 -1.05
CA TYR A 40 -14.60 -7.64 -0.33
C TYR A 40 -15.85 -8.34 -0.87
N LEU A 41 -16.03 -8.36 -2.19
CA LEU A 41 -17.17 -9.00 -2.84
C LEU A 41 -17.22 -10.51 -2.54
N LEU A 42 -16.06 -11.18 -2.57
CA LEU A 42 -15.97 -12.61 -2.24
C LEU A 42 -16.32 -12.90 -0.79
N VAL A 43 -15.79 -12.12 0.15
CA VAL A 43 -16.13 -12.24 1.57
C VAL A 43 -17.63 -12.00 1.76
N LEU A 44 -18.19 -10.96 1.15
CA LEU A 44 -19.61 -10.65 1.25
C LEU A 44 -20.49 -11.80 0.76
N ILE A 45 -20.21 -12.33 -0.44
CA ILE A 45 -20.98 -13.44 -1.03
C ILE A 45 -20.79 -14.72 -0.22
N SER A 46 -19.56 -15.02 0.21
CA SER A 46 -19.25 -16.20 1.01
C SER A 46 -19.94 -16.17 2.37
N THR A 47 -19.87 -15.03 3.07
CA THR A 47 -20.54 -14.86 4.38
C THR A 47 -22.05 -14.90 4.22
N ALA A 48 -22.62 -14.22 3.22
CA ALA A 48 -24.07 -14.24 2.99
C ALA A 48 -24.58 -15.64 2.63
N GLY A 49 -23.91 -16.33 1.71
CA GLY A 49 -24.24 -17.70 1.32
C GLY A 49 -24.05 -18.70 2.45
N GLY A 50 -22.95 -18.58 3.20
CA GLY A 50 -22.63 -19.42 4.35
C GLY A 50 -23.65 -19.28 5.48
N LEU A 51 -24.05 -18.05 5.82
CA LEU A 51 -25.10 -17.80 6.83
C LEU A 51 -26.46 -18.32 6.37
N ALA A 52 -26.83 -18.10 5.10
CA ALA A 52 -28.09 -18.62 4.57
C ALA A 52 -28.14 -20.15 4.63
N PHE A 53 -27.05 -20.82 4.24
CA PHE A 53 -26.93 -22.28 4.34
C PHE A 53 -26.99 -22.77 5.80
N LEU A 54 -26.30 -22.08 6.70
CA LEU A 54 -26.34 -22.38 8.14
C LEU A 54 -27.75 -22.27 8.70
N VAL A 55 -28.47 -21.19 8.42
CA VAL A 55 -29.85 -21.02 8.88
C VAL A 55 -30.74 -22.17 8.38
N VAL A 56 -30.67 -22.50 7.08
CA VAL A 56 -31.46 -23.60 6.50
C VAL A 56 -31.13 -24.95 7.15
N SER A 57 -29.84 -25.26 7.35
CA SER A 57 -29.42 -26.51 8.00
C SER A 57 -29.87 -26.60 9.46
N GLN A 58 -29.87 -25.49 10.20
CA GLN A 58 -30.36 -25.44 11.58
C GLN A 58 -31.88 -25.65 11.65
N PHE A 59 -32.63 -25.10 10.69
CA PHE A 59 -34.07 -25.36 10.55
C PHE A 59 -34.38 -26.84 10.31
N MET A 60 -33.52 -27.58 9.59
CA MET A 60 -33.71 -29.01 9.34
C MET A 60 -33.51 -29.86 10.59
N GLN A 61 -32.69 -29.42 11.54
CA GLN A 61 -32.48 -30.12 12.80
C GLN A 61 -33.58 -29.81 13.81
N ASN A 62 -33.83 -28.51 14.06
CA ASN A 62 -34.79 -28.06 15.06
C ASN A 62 -35.34 -26.68 14.69
N VAL A 63 -36.68 -26.57 14.61
CA VAL A 63 -37.36 -25.30 14.25
C VAL A 63 -37.03 -24.18 15.24
N TRP A 64 -36.93 -24.47 16.53
CA TRP A 64 -36.58 -23.50 17.57
C TRP A 64 -35.14 -22.96 17.44
N LEU A 65 -34.18 -23.82 17.11
CA LEU A 65 -32.80 -23.40 16.85
C LEU A 65 -32.70 -22.59 15.56
N GLY A 66 -33.42 -23.00 14.50
CA GLY A 66 -33.50 -22.25 13.25
C GLY A 66 -34.02 -20.82 13.45
N LEU A 67 -35.07 -20.64 14.26
CA LEU A 67 -35.64 -19.33 14.55
C LEU A 67 -34.68 -18.43 15.35
N PHE A 68 -33.97 -19.01 16.33
CA PHE A 68 -32.94 -18.30 17.08
C PHE A 68 -31.80 -17.82 16.16
N TYR A 69 -31.28 -18.71 15.31
CA TYR A 69 -30.24 -18.37 14.34
C TYR A 69 -30.71 -17.40 13.26
N LEU A 70 -31.97 -17.43 12.84
CA LEU A 70 -32.52 -16.48 11.88
C LEU A 70 -32.48 -15.04 12.42
N CYS A 71 -32.74 -14.86 13.71
CA CYS A 71 -32.69 -13.54 14.35
C CYS A 71 -31.25 -13.09 14.63
N LEU A 72 -30.36 -14.03 14.97
CA LEU A 72 -28.96 -13.76 15.30
C LEU A 72 -28.06 -13.57 14.07
N SER A 73 -28.36 -14.28 12.99
CA SER A 73 -27.67 -14.25 11.69
C SER A 73 -27.42 -12.84 11.14
N PRO A 74 -28.43 -11.95 11.00
CA PRO A 74 -28.20 -10.60 10.49
C PRO A 74 -27.27 -9.78 11.40
N MET A 75 -27.28 -10.01 12.71
CA MET A 75 -26.43 -9.32 13.66
C MET A 75 -24.96 -9.76 13.49
N ILE A 76 -24.72 -11.07 13.38
CA ILE A 76 -23.40 -11.65 13.10
C ILE A 76 -22.88 -11.20 11.73
N PHE A 77 -23.76 -11.19 10.71
CA PHE A 77 -23.42 -10.75 9.36
C PHE A 77 -22.89 -9.31 9.35
N LEU A 78 -23.60 -8.39 10.01
CA LEU A 78 -23.20 -6.98 10.07
C LEU A 78 -21.86 -6.79 10.79
N ILE A 79 -21.66 -7.47 11.92
CA ILE A 79 -20.38 -7.40 12.65
C ILE A 79 -19.24 -7.92 11.78
N TRP A 80 -19.41 -9.09 11.17
CA TRP A 80 -18.39 -9.71 10.33
C TRP A 80 -18.03 -8.83 9.13
N VAL A 81 -19.03 -8.36 8.38
CA VAL A 81 -18.84 -7.46 7.23
C VAL A 81 -18.20 -6.15 7.66
N SER A 82 -18.55 -5.60 8.82
CA SER A 82 -17.94 -4.39 9.36
C SER A 82 -16.46 -4.60 9.66
N ILE A 83 -16.09 -5.69 10.33
CA ILE A 83 -14.68 -6.00 10.61
C ILE A 83 -13.90 -6.15 9.30
N CYS A 84 -14.43 -6.91 8.34
CA CYS A 84 -13.79 -7.06 7.03
C CYS A 84 -13.63 -5.71 6.33
N ARG A 85 -14.62 -4.82 6.41
CA ARG A 85 -14.52 -3.45 5.86
C ARG A 85 -13.36 -2.67 6.47
N VAL A 86 -13.22 -2.70 7.80
CA VAL A 86 -12.12 -2.00 8.50
C VAL A 86 -10.76 -2.59 8.10
N VAL A 87 -10.65 -3.92 8.01
CA VAL A 87 -9.40 -4.59 7.59
C VAL A 87 -9.04 -4.22 6.14
N LEU A 88 -10.01 -4.22 5.24
CA LEU A 88 -9.79 -3.84 3.84
C LEU A 88 -9.44 -2.36 3.72
N GLU A 89 -10.08 -1.48 4.49
CA GLU A 89 -9.76 -0.06 4.54
C GLU A 89 -8.33 0.18 5.03
N LEU A 90 -7.92 -0.52 6.09
CA LEU A 90 -6.53 -0.52 6.56
C LEU A 90 -5.57 -1.01 5.46
N LEU A 91 -5.91 -2.11 4.78
CA LEU A 91 -5.10 -2.66 3.70
C LEU A 91 -4.93 -1.67 2.53
N ILE A 92 -6.02 -1.00 2.12
CA ILE A 92 -5.98 0.07 1.10
C ILE A 92 -5.05 1.19 1.54
N VAL A 93 -5.19 1.65 2.79
CA VAL A 93 -4.39 2.76 3.32
C VAL A 93 -2.90 2.42 3.27
N VAL A 94 -2.52 1.21 3.70
CA VAL A 94 -1.14 0.73 3.64
C VAL A 94 -0.62 0.71 2.20
N PHE A 95 -1.38 0.14 1.26
CA PHE A 95 -0.98 0.10 -0.15
C PHE A 95 -0.95 1.49 -0.81
N ARG A 96 -1.83 2.42 -0.41
CA ARG A 96 -1.79 3.82 -0.86
C ARG A 96 -0.51 4.51 -0.43
N ILE A 97 -0.06 4.29 0.80
CA ILE A 97 1.17 4.89 1.32
C ILE A 97 2.37 4.41 0.51
N THR A 98 2.47 3.10 0.23
CA THR A 98 3.57 2.57 -0.58
C THR A 98 3.58 3.10 -2.00
N ALA A 99 2.41 3.25 -2.63
CA ALA A 99 2.32 3.82 -3.98
C ALA A 99 2.70 5.32 -4.03
N GLN A 100 2.46 6.08 -2.96
CA GLN A 100 2.88 7.48 -2.88
C GLN A 100 4.40 7.62 -2.70
N LEU A 101 5.08 6.64 -2.08
CA LEU A 101 6.54 6.67 -1.90
C LEU A 101 7.30 6.59 -3.23
N ASP A 102 6.78 5.84 -4.21
CA ASP A 102 7.37 5.73 -5.56
C ASP A 102 7.31 7.06 -6.33
N HIS A 103 6.27 7.86 -6.10
CA HIS A 103 6.14 9.15 -6.77
C HIS A 103 7.09 10.19 -6.17
N VAL A 104 7.36 10.10 -4.86
CA VAL A 104 8.29 11.00 -4.15
C VAL A 104 9.75 10.67 -4.46
N SER A 105 10.10 9.40 -4.71
CA SER A 105 11.46 9.03 -5.14
C SER A 105 11.81 9.60 -6.52
N SER A 106 10.88 9.56 -7.50
CA SER A 106 11.12 10.14 -8.84
C SER A 106 11.28 11.67 -8.82
N MET A 107 10.59 12.34 -7.89
CA MET A 107 10.72 13.78 -7.70
C MET A 107 12.06 14.13 -7.04
N ASN A 108 12.55 13.27 -6.13
CA ASN A 108 13.91 13.38 -5.60
C ASN A 108 15.00 13.19 -6.67
N ASP A 109 14.81 12.29 -7.63
CA ASP A 109 15.76 12.12 -8.75
C ASP A 109 15.81 13.36 -9.66
N SER A 110 14.65 13.94 -9.97
CA SER A 110 14.53 15.19 -10.74
C SER A 110 15.17 16.37 -10.00
N LEU A 111 14.97 16.46 -8.69
CA LEU A 111 15.64 17.44 -7.83
C LEU A 111 17.15 17.19 -7.76
N GLY A 112 17.59 15.93 -7.81
CA GLY A 112 18.99 15.54 -7.89
C GLY A 112 19.68 16.06 -9.16
N GLU A 113 19.00 15.97 -10.31
CA GLU A 113 19.48 16.50 -11.59
C GLU A 113 19.59 18.03 -11.56
N VAL A 114 18.54 18.74 -11.11
CA VAL A 114 18.56 20.20 -10.98
C VAL A 114 19.62 20.67 -9.98
N THR A 115 19.81 19.93 -8.88
CA THR A 115 20.87 20.19 -7.89
C THR A 115 22.24 19.92 -8.48
N ALA A 116 22.38 18.90 -9.33
CA ALA A 116 23.62 18.58 -10.03
C ALA A 116 24.00 19.68 -11.04
N LEU A 117 23.03 20.31 -11.71
CA LEU A 117 23.25 21.47 -12.58
C LEU A 117 23.60 22.74 -11.80
N THR A 118 23.08 22.88 -10.58
CA THR A 118 23.37 24.02 -9.71
C THR A 118 24.77 23.93 -9.06
N ARG A 119 25.30 22.71 -8.89
CA ARG A 119 26.65 22.45 -8.34
C ARG A 119 27.80 23.14 -9.11
N PRO A 120 27.90 23.07 -10.45
CA PRO A 120 28.92 23.78 -11.21
C PRO A 120 28.67 25.29 -11.26
N LEU A 121 27.41 25.75 -11.32
CA LEU A 121 27.08 27.17 -11.26
C LEU A 121 27.48 27.80 -9.92
N SER A 122 27.25 27.11 -8.80
CA SER A 122 27.67 27.61 -7.49
C SER A 122 29.19 27.70 -7.35
N ARG A 123 29.97 26.88 -8.05
CA ARG A 123 31.43 27.04 -8.17
C ARG A 123 31.85 28.27 -8.98
N LEU A 124 31.07 28.65 -9.99
CA LEU A 124 31.32 29.87 -10.76
C LEU A 124 31.03 31.14 -9.94
N PHE A 125 30.04 31.08 -9.05
CA PHE A 125 29.73 32.17 -8.11
C PHE A 125 30.47 32.10 -6.78
N GLN A 126 31.28 31.06 -6.54
CA GLN A 126 32.27 31.06 -5.47
C GLN A 126 33.40 32.03 -5.84
N SER A 127 33.13 33.32 -5.65
CA SER A 127 34.15 34.36 -5.56
C SER A 127 35.16 33.92 -4.50
N LYS A 128 36.29 33.42 -5.00
CA LYS A 128 37.51 33.09 -4.27
C LYS A 128 37.65 34.00 -3.04
N PRO A 129 37.63 33.47 -1.80
CA PRO A 129 37.90 34.30 -0.64
C PRO A 129 39.27 34.94 -0.85
N VAL A 130 39.28 36.27 -0.86
CA VAL A 130 40.47 37.09 -1.03
C VAL A 130 41.50 36.61 0.00
N ARG A 131 42.55 35.94 -0.49
CA ARG A 131 43.68 35.50 0.33
C ARG A 131 44.26 36.76 0.98
N PRO A 132 44.30 36.88 2.32
CA PRO A 132 44.90 38.05 2.95
C PRO A 132 46.38 38.14 2.51
N PRO A 133 46.93 39.36 2.36
CA PRO A 133 48.29 39.56 1.90
C PRO A 133 49.24 38.79 2.83
N ARG A 134 50.05 37.91 2.26
CA ARG A 134 51.13 37.23 2.96
C ARG A 134 52.14 38.30 3.37
N THR A 135 52.02 38.83 4.59
CA THR A 135 53.05 39.67 5.19
C THR A 135 54.28 38.81 5.38
N SER A 136 55.21 38.91 4.44
CA SER A 136 56.58 38.44 4.61
C SER A 136 57.21 39.31 5.69
N ARG A 137 57.07 38.91 6.96
CA ARG A 137 58.02 39.28 8.01
C ARG A 137 58.68 38.01 8.48
N GLU A 138 59.77 37.74 7.78
CA GLU A 138 60.89 36.94 8.22
C GLU A 138 61.36 37.48 9.57
N HIS A 139 60.87 36.87 10.66
CA HIS A 139 61.50 36.99 11.97
C HIS A 139 62.35 35.74 12.16
N THR A 140 63.54 35.76 11.60
CA THR A 140 64.65 34.96 12.12
C THR A 140 64.93 35.44 13.55
N PRO A 141 64.85 34.58 14.58
CA PRO A 141 65.34 34.95 15.89
C PRO A 141 66.87 35.12 15.81
N PRO A 142 67.44 36.18 16.42
CA PRO A 142 68.88 36.35 16.48
C PRO A 142 69.49 35.23 17.34
N PRO A 143 70.67 34.71 17.00
CA PRO A 143 71.34 33.71 17.83
C PRO A 143 71.93 34.42 19.05
N THR A 144 71.36 34.22 20.24
CA THR A 144 72.02 34.57 21.49
C THR A 144 72.65 33.33 22.12
N ASN A 145 73.83 33.03 21.60
CA ASN A 145 74.91 32.38 22.35
C ASN A 145 75.46 33.41 23.35
N HIS A 146 75.72 33.00 24.61
CA HIS A 146 76.62 33.54 25.65
C HIS A 146 75.98 33.19 27.02
N ARG A 147 76.48 32.25 27.85
CA ARG A 147 77.83 32.05 28.44
C ARG A 147 78.25 33.19 29.38
N ARG A 148 77.68 33.24 30.58
CA ARG A 148 78.37 33.35 31.88
C ARG A 148 77.38 33.30 33.03
#